data_AF-A0A932CS25-F1
#
_entry.id   AF-A0A932CS25-F1
#
_cell.length_a   1.000
_cell.length_b   1.000
_cell.length_c   1.000
_cell.angle_alpha   90.00
_cell.angle_beta   90.00
_cell.angle_gamma   90.00
#
_symmetry.space_group_name_H-M   'P 1'
#
loop_
_entity.id
_entity.type
_entity.pdbx_description
1 polymer ?
#
loop_
_entity_poly.entity_id
_entity_poly.type
_entity_poly.pdbx_seq_one_letter_code
_entity_poly.pdbx_strand_id
1 'polypeptide(L)'
;MLRNVPMVKVRGIWTPRIDYNRLARDVALALAKKQERLTGNEIRFIRQHFEMTLQAFGSRFDVSHPAVLKWERAGDKPPALKWPVEKDIRLFILDRLLSRPKAFKELYETLREEAASPSKPLEMNVTQAA
;
A
#
# COMPACT_ATOMS: atom_id res chain seq x y z
N MET A 1 6.07 -7.66 -6.31
CA MET A 1 6.91 -8.87 -6.42
C MET A 1 7.92 -8.90 -5.29
N LEU A 2 8.11 -10.07 -4.66
CA LEU A 2 9.14 -10.26 -3.65
C LEU A 2 10.42 -10.75 -4.32
N ARG A 3 11.56 -10.15 -3.99
CA ARG A 3 12.90 -10.53 -4.45
C ARG A 3 13.72 -11.04 -3.27
N ASN A 4 14.65 -11.97 -3.54
CA ASN A 4 15.60 -12.53 -2.57
C ASN A 4 14.94 -13.16 -1.32
N VAL A 5 13.82 -13.85 -1.52
CA VAL A 5 13.03 -14.44 -0.44
C VAL A 5 13.81 -15.58 0.25
N PRO A 6 14.08 -15.51 1.57
CA PRO A 6 14.68 -16.61 2.30
C PRO A 6 13.70 -17.79 2.34
N MET A 7 14.22 -18.99 2.07
CA MET A 7 13.42 -20.21 2.02
C MET A 7 13.88 -21.18 3.12
N VAL A 8 12.93 -21.92 3.69
CA VAL A 8 13.17 -23.00 4.65
C VAL A 8 12.37 -24.23 4.24
N LYS A 9 12.91 -25.43 4.48
CA LYS A 9 12.21 -26.68 4.15
C LYS A 9 11.36 -27.14 5.34
N VAL A 10 10.04 -27.17 5.17
CA VAL A 10 9.08 -27.65 6.19
C VAL A 10 8.32 -28.83 5.61
N ARG A 11 8.42 -30.01 6.25
CA ARG A 11 7.78 -31.27 5.80
C ARG A 11 8.04 -31.58 4.32
N GLY A 12 9.27 -31.36 3.87
CA GLY A 12 9.66 -31.64 2.48
C GLY A 12 9.43 -30.49 1.50
N ILE A 13 8.67 -29.45 1.88
CA ILE A 13 8.26 -28.35 0.99
C ILE A 13 9.11 -27.12 1.29
N TRP A 14 9.60 -26.43 0.24
CA TRP A 14 10.26 -25.14 0.37
C TRP A 14 9.23 -24.04 0.62
N THR A 15 9.29 -23.44 1.80
CA THR A 15 8.38 -22.40 2.26
C THR A 15 9.16 -21.12 2.54
N PRO A 16 8.63 -19.94 2.18
CA PRO A 16 9.24 -18.67 2.58
C PRO A 16 9.39 -18.56 4.10
N ARG A 17 10.60 -18.24 4.56
CA ARG A 17 10.88 -17.89 5.96
C ARG A 17 10.71 -16.39 6.14
N ILE A 18 9.47 -15.91 6.05
CA ILE A 18 9.13 -14.49 6.15
C ILE A 18 8.17 -14.26 7.31
N ASP A 19 8.39 -13.19 8.07
CA ASP A 19 7.36 -12.61 8.92
C ASP A 19 6.37 -11.82 8.04
N TYR A 20 5.21 -12.41 7.79
CA TYR A 20 4.18 -11.81 6.94
C TYR A 20 3.58 -10.53 7.52
N ASN A 21 3.57 -10.34 8.84
CA ASN A 21 3.09 -9.12 9.46
C ASN A 21 4.06 -7.97 9.20
N ARG A 22 5.35 -8.23 9.40
CA ARG A 22 6.41 -7.28 9.06
C ARG A 22 6.40 -6.96 7.57
N LEU A 23 6.29 -7.97 6.71
CA LEU A 23 6.22 -7.76 5.26
C LEU A 23 5.01 -6.91 4.86
N ALA A 24 3.82 -7.18 5.40
CA ALA A 24 2.62 -6.42 5.07
C ALA A 24 2.77 -4.94 5.47
N ARG A 25 3.34 -4.69 6.65
CA ARG A 25 3.68 -3.35 7.13
C ARG A 25 4.68 -2.64 6.21
N ASP A 26 5.74 -3.33 5.81
CA ASP A 26 6.79 -2.77 4.94
C ASP A 26 6.23 -2.48 3.53
N VAL A 27 5.36 -3.35 3.00
CA VAL A 27 4.63 -3.13 1.74
C VAL A 27 3.74 -1.89 1.85
N ALA A 28 2.96 -1.73 2.92
CA ALA A 28 2.12 -0.56 3.12
C ALA A 28 2.96 0.74 3.13
N LEU A 29 4.07 0.77 3.88
CA LEU A 29 4.99 1.91 3.91
C LEU A 29 5.61 2.20 2.54
N ALA A 30 5.93 1.18 1.76
CA ALA A 30 6.44 1.35 0.41
C ALA A 30 5.36 1.90 -0.55
N LEU A 31 4.11 1.45 -0.43
CA LEU A 31 2.97 2.00 -1.19
C LEU A 31 2.71 3.47 -0.89
N ALA A 32 2.88 3.90 0.37
CA ALA A 32 2.76 5.31 0.73
C ALA A 32 3.73 6.20 -0.08
N LYS A 33 4.94 5.70 -0.33
CA LYS A 33 6.06 6.41 -0.96
C LYS A 33 6.22 6.13 -2.47
N LYS A 34 5.35 5.30 -3.05
CA LYS A 34 5.42 4.89 -4.46
C LYS A 34 5.38 6.09 -5.39
N GLN A 35 6.17 6.14 -6.46
CA GLN A 35 6.19 7.30 -7.36
C GLN A 35 5.03 7.29 -8.38
N GLU A 36 4.48 6.12 -8.66
CA GLU A 36 3.34 5.95 -9.56
C GLU A 36 2.01 5.90 -8.81
N ARG A 37 0.90 6.10 -9.54
CA ARG A 37 -0.47 6.01 -9.00
C ARG A 37 -0.73 4.63 -8.36
N LEU A 38 -1.53 4.59 -7.31
CA LEU A 38 -1.98 3.34 -6.69
C LEU A 38 -2.92 2.57 -7.63
N THR A 39 -2.80 1.25 -7.67
CA THR A 39 -3.74 0.37 -8.39
C THR A 39 -4.95 0.01 -7.52
N GLY A 40 -6.01 -0.54 -8.14
CA GLY A 40 -7.15 -1.07 -7.40
C GLY A 40 -6.77 -2.17 -6.40
N ASN A 41 -5.85 -3.06 -6.78
CA ASN A 41 -5.34 -4.11 -5.90
C ASN A 41 -4.54 -3.54 -4.72
N GLU A 42 -3.77 -2.46 -4.93
CA GLU A 42 -3.03 -1.78 -3.87
C GLU A 42 -3.96 -1.06 -2.89
N ILE A 43 -5.04 -0.42 -3.39
CA ILE A 43 -6.07 0.17 -2.52
C ILE A 43 -6.77 -0.91 -1.68
N ARG A 44 -7.12 -2.06 -2.29
CA ARG A 44 -7.69 -3.20 -1.57
C ARG A 44 -6.74 -3.69 -0.48
N PHE A 45 -5.47 -3.86 -0.81
CA PHE A 45 -4.44 -4.27 0.14
C PHE A 45 -4.37 -3.30 1.33
N ILE A 46 -4.30 -1.98 1.08
CA ILE A 46 -4.25 -0.97 2.13
C ILE A 46 -5.49 -1.05 3.03
N ARG A 47 -6.69 -1.14 2.45
CA ARG A 47 -7.92 -1.25 3.22
C ARG A 47 -7.94 -2.49 4.12
N GLN A 48 -7.56 -3.64 3.56
CA GLN A 48 -7.51 -4.91 4.29
C GLN A 48 -6.40 -4.94 5.35
N HIS A 49 -5.25 -4.31 5.07
CA HIS A 49 -4.13 -4.21 6.01
C HIS A 49 -4.53 -3.47 7.30
N PHE A 50 -5.39 -2.45 7.18
CA PHE A 50 -5.96 -1.74 8.34
C PHE A 50 -7.32 -2.28 8.79
N GLU A 51 -7.71 -3.47 8.31
CA GLU A 51 -8.94 -4.17 8.71
C GLU A 51 -10.23 -3.36 8.51
N MET A 52 -10.25 -2.47 7.52
CA MET A 52 -11.37 -1.57 7.29
C MET A 52 -12.43 -2.22 6.37
N THR A 53 -13.71 -2.07 6.74
CA THR A 53 -14.81 -2.34 5.81
C THR A 53 -14.81 -1.32 4.67
N LEU A 54 -15.51 -1.61 3.57
CA LEU A 54 -15.63 -0.65 2.48
C LEU A 54 -16.34 0.64 2.93
N GLN A 55 -17.32 0.53 3.84
CA GLN A 55 -18.01 1.67 4.43
C GLN A 55 -17.09 2.51 5.31
N ALA A 56 -16.29 1.87 6.18
CA ALA A 56 -15.35 2.58 7.05
C ALA A 56 -14.26 3.29 6.23
N PHE A 57 -13.74 2.62 5.20
CA PHE A 57 -12.73 3.20 4.31
C PHE A 57 -13.30 4.38 3.52
N GLY A 58 -14.49 4.22 2.96
CA GLY A 58 -15.17 5.32 2.27
C GLY A 58 -15.40 6.52 3.19
N SER A 59 -15.93 6.27 4.39
CA SER A 59 -16.18 7.32 5.39
C SER A 59 -14.90 8.05 5.81
N ARG A 60 -13.76 7.34 5.95
CA ARG A 60 -12.47 7.96 6.30
C ARG A 60 -12.01 8.96 5.25
N PHE A 61 -12.26 8.70 3.97
CA PHE A 61 -11.77 9.52 2.86
C PHE A 61 -12.88 10.33 2.18
N ASP A 62 -14.01 10.53 2.86
CA ASP A 62 -15.18 11.28 2.39
C ASP A 62 -15.67 10.84 0.99
N VAL A 63 -15.75 9.52 0.80
CA VAL A 63 -16.27 8.90 -0.43
C VAL A 63 -17.26 7.78 -0.13
N SER A 64 -18.13 7.49 -1.08
CA SER A 64 -19.11 6.41 -0.92
C SER A 64 -18.45 5.03 -0.98
N HIS A 65 -18.99 4.05 -0.24
CA HIS A 65 -18.59 2.64 -0.34
C HIS A 65 -18.59 2.15 -1.81
N PRO A 66 -19.62 2.40 -2.63
CA PRO A 66 -19.60 2.02 -4.05
C PRO A 66 -18.41 2.60 -4.85
N ALA A 67 -17.93 3.80 -4.51
CA ALA A 67 -16.74 4.38 -5.14
C ALA A 67 -15.49 3.55 -4.81
N VAL A 68 -15.30 3.19 -3.53
CA VAL A 68 -14.18 2.32 -3.09
C VAL A 68 -14.24 0.97 -3.80
N LEU A 69 -15.44 0.35 -3.85
CA LEU A 69 -15.63 -0.92 -4.55
C LEU A 69 -15.28 -0.81 -6.05
N LYS A 70 -15.65 0.30 -6.70
CA LYS A 70 -15.29 0.58 -8.10
C LYS A 70 -13.77 0.75 -8.26
N TRP A 71 -13.09 1.42 -7.32
CA TRP A 71 -11.64 1.57 -7.37
C TRP A 71 -10.92 0.23 -7.28
N GLU A 72 -11.32 -0.63 -6.34
CA GLU A 72 -10.70 -1.96 -6.18
C GLU A 72 -10.92 -2.86 -7.39
N ARG A 73 -12.06 -2.70 -8.10
CA ARG A 73 -12.34 -3.44 -9.34
C ARG A 73 -11.40 -3.06 -10.50
N ALA A 74 -10.63 -1.98 -10.40
CA ALA A 74 -9.63 -1.63 -11.39
C ALA A 74 -8.44 -2.61 -11.44
N GLY A 75 -8.29 -3.49 -10.43
CA GLY A 75 -7.23 -4.51 -10.41
C GLY A 75 -5.84 -3.88 -10.42
N ASP A 76 -4.98 -4.29 -11.35
CA ASP A 76 -3.61 -3.79 -11.49
C ASP A 76 -3.51 -2.43 -12.23
N LYS A 77 -4.64 -1.78 -12.51
CA LYS A 77 -4.69 -0.46 -13.15
C LYS A 77 -4.98 0.64 -12.13
N PRO A 78 -4.46 1.87 -12.34
CA PRO A 78 -4.91 3.04 -11.59
C PRO A 78 -6.42 3.24 -11.76
N PRO A 79 -7.19 3.34 -10.66
CA PRO A 79 -8.60 3.68 -10.76
C PRO A 79 -8.80 5.18 -11.02
N ALA A 80 -10.03 5.57 -11.37
CA ALA A 80 -10.43 6.97 -11.48
C ALA A 80 -10.59 7.63 -10.09
N LEU A 81 -9.51 7.66 -9.32
CA LEU A 81 -9.37 8.28 -8.01
C LEU A 81 -8.80 9.70 -8.18
N LYS A 82 -9.37 10.70 -7.50
CA LYS A 82 -8.80 12.06 -7.53
C LYS A 82 -7.48 12.10 -6.75
N TRP A 83 -6.51 12.84 -7.25
CA TRP A 83 -5.18 12.90 -6.64
C TRP A 83 -5.18 13.31 -5.15
N PRO A 84 -5.96 14.31 -4.69
CA PRO A 84 -6.02 14.65 -3.25
C PRO A 84 -6.45 13.50 -2.35
N VAL A 85 -7.37 12.65 -2.81
CA VAL A 85 -7.83 11.48 -2.03
C VAL A 85 -6.72 10.43 -1.98
N GLU A 86 -5.99 10.22 -3.08
CA GLU A 86 -4.82 9.33 -3.07
C GLU A 86 -3.71 9.83 -2.15
N LYS A 87 -3.47 11.16 -2.10
CA LYS A 87 -2.54 11.76 -1.14
C LYS A 87 -2.97 11.45 0.29
N ASP A 88 -4.24 11.66 0.64
CA ASP A 88 -4.73 11.37 2.00
C ASP A 88 -4.58 9.89 2.34
N ILE A 89 -4.86 8.96 1.42
CA ILE A 89 -4.63 7.52 1.63
C ILE A 89 -3.15 7.25 1.97
N ARG A 90 -2.21 7.84 1.24
CA ARG A 90 -0.77 7.65 1.46
C ARG A 90 -0.29 8.26 2.77
N LEU A 91 -0.78 9.44 3.12
CA LEU A 91 -0.51 10.10 4.39
C LEU A 91 -1.11 9.34 5.57
N PHE A 92 -2.32 8.78 5.40
CA PHE A 92 -2.97 7.92 6.38
C PHE A 92 -2.13 6.67 6.69
N ILE A 93 -1.56 6.02 5.67
CA ILE A 93 -0.65 4.89 5.90
C ILE A 93 0.50 5.30 6.81
N LEU A 94 1.12 6.46 6.50
CA LEU A 94 2.26 6.93 7.26
C LEU A 94 1.87 7.34 8.69
N ASP A 95 0.73 7.99 8.88
CA ASP A 95 0.21 8.35 10.20
C ASP A 95 0.01 7.11 11.08
N ARG A 96 -0.59 6.06 10.52
CA ARG A 96 -0.86 4.78 11.22
C ARG A 96 0.39 3.96 11.49
N LEU A 97 1.36 3.98 10.59
CA LEU A 97 2.50 3.07 10.63
C LEU A 97 3.79 3.74 11.13
N LEU A 98 4.01 5.01 10.82
CA LEU A 98 5.24 5.74 11.11
C LEU A 98 4.89 7.16 11.55
N SER A 99 4.39 7.31 12.77
CA SER A 99 3.96 8.58 13.39
C SER A 99 5.16 9.49 13.75
N ARG A 100 6.04 9.76 12.78
CA ARG A 100 7.21 10.64 12.90
C ARG A 100 6.94 11.93 12.11
N PRO A 101 6.87 13.10 12.77
CA PRO A 101 6.53 14.37 12.10
C PRO A 101 7.39 14.69 10.88
N LYS A 102 8.70 14.42 10.96
CA LYS A 102 9.65 14.63 9.85
C LYS A 102 9.30 13.79 8.63
N ALA A 103 9.02 12.50 8.81
CA ALA A 103 8.68 11.60 7.71
C ALA A 103 7.36 11.99 7.05
N PHE A 104 6.40 12.48 7.84
CA PHE A 104 5.13 13.00 7.32
C PHE A 104 5.32 14.21 6.44
N LYS A 105 6.09 15.20 6.92
CA LYS A 105 6.43 16.37 6.12
C LYS A 105 7.16 15.97 4.83
N GLU A 106 8.17 15.12 4.92
CA GLU A 106 8.91 14.64 3.74
C GLU A 106 7.99 13.98 2.72
N LEU A 107 7.10 13.08 3.15
CA LEU A 107 6.15 12.44 2.25
C LEU A 107 5.19 13.47 1.63
N TYR A 108 4.61 14.36 2.42
CA TYR A 108 3.73 15.42 1.94
C TYR A 108 4.40 16.26 0.83
N GLU A 109 5.65 16.65 1.04
CA GLU A 109 6.45 17.41 0.08
C GLU A 109 6.66 16.64 -1.24
N THR A 110 6.94 15.33 -1.16
CA THR A 110 7.06 14.49 -2.37
C THR A 110 5.75 14.30 -3.13
N LEU A 111 4.61 14.42 -2.45
CA LEU A 111 3.28 14.25 -3.02
C LEU A 111 2.69 15.56 -3.55
N ARG A 112 3.44 16.66 -3.65
CA ARG A 112 2.92 17.93 -4.21
C ARG A 112 2.40 17.74 -5.63
N GLU A 113 3.22 17.15 -6.48
CA GLU A 113 2.89 16.83 -7.87
C GLU A 113 2.16 15.49 -7.99
N GLU A 114 1.41 15.33 -9.08
CA GLU A 114 0.69 14.08 -9.35
C GLU A 114 1.66 12.92 -9.66
N ALA A 115 1.44 11.79 -9.00
CA ALA A 115 2.20 10.59 -9.23
C ALA A 115 2.04 10.07 -10.67
N ALA A 116 3.11 9.50 -11.21
CA ALA A 116 3.17 9.09 -12.61
C ALA A 116 2.16 7.96 -12.95
N SER A 117 1.75 7.92 -14.21
CA SER A 117 0.94 6.83 -14.80
C SER A 117 1.61 6.39 -16.12
N PRO A 118 1.74 5.08 -16.43
CA PRO A 118 1.09 3.94 -15.76
C PRO A 118 1.77 3.49 -14.47
N SER A 119 1.01 2.80 -13.63
CA SER A 119 1.50 2.21 -12.38
C SER A 119 2.39 0.99 -12.63
N LYS A 120 3.56 0.95 -11.99
CA LYS A 120 4.46 -0.20 -12.03
C LYS A 120 4.24 -1.10 -10.81
N PRO A 121 4.44 -2.43 -10.92
CA PRO A 121 4.37 -3.32 -9.77
C PRO A 121 5.39 -2.92 -8.69
N LEU A 122 4.95 -2.91 -7.42
CA LEU A 122 5.87 -2.71 -6.31
C LEU A 122 6.83 -3.90 -6.19
N GLU A 123 8.12 -3.63 -6.08
CA GLU A 123 9.14 -4.65 -5.83
C GLU A 123 9.71 -4.52 -4.41
N MET A 124 9.80 -5.64 -3.69
CA MET A 124 10.27 -5.68 -2.31
C MET A 124 11.41 -6.67 -2.18
N ASN A 125 12.57 -6.23 -1.71
CA ASN A 125 13.65 -7.13 -1.31
C ASN A 125 13.39 -7.63 0.12
N VAL A 126 13.30 -8.95 0.28
CA VAL A 126 13.06 -9.59 1.57
C VAL A 126 14.34 -10.25 2.03
N THR A 127 15.41 -9.49 2.26
CA THR A 127 16.63 -10.05 2.88
C THR A 127 16.34 -10.43 4.34
N GLN A 128 17.03 -11.45 4.86
CA GLN A 128 16.80 -11.98 6.21
C GLN A 128 16.68 -10.84 7.23
N ALA A 129 15.56 -10.80 7.95
CA ALA A 129 15.52 -10.16 9.25
C ALA A 129 16.56 -10.91 10.11
N ALA A 130 17.64 -10.20 10.47
CA ALA A 130 18.58 -10.65 11.49
C ALA A 130 17.85 -11.01 12.79
#